data_AF-A0AAE1J946-F1
#
_entry.id   AF-A0AAE1J946-F1
#
_cell.length_a   1.000
_cell.length_b   1.000
_cell.length_c   1.000
_cell.angle_alpha   90.00
_cell.angle_beta   90.00
_cell.angle_gamma   90.00
#
_symmetry.space_group_name_H-M   'P 1'
#
loop_
_entity.id
_entity.type
_entity.pdbx_description
1 polymer ?
#
loop_
_entity_poly.entity_id
_entity_poly.type
_entity_poly.pdbx_seq_one_letter_code
_entity_poly.pdbx_strand_id
1 'polypeptide(L)'
;MALNLNDPNGLVNLHNLAQEVENIAPDDKSVPIVLVPGFTGWGAPLFGAINYFGGEIDIATLLANRGYTVIIASIAPISTNWERACELYRQLTFGQFNTMDLTTNTLEEENDVDVEYGNYFGPSRGPERTSTINRRRAILYSNSPDFHNWKWDRDHRVHFVCHSQGGNTVRYLIDLMSGNNKNLHPKYFNEAGRDDWAISVTTLGTPHRGTTIIDVLGSFVDRQLSAAVGLIARLFATASFYPPEKRAFDLQLDHWGICRNTGETFQGMLERLESPDGAVWRWLYSKDNGLYDNSIKGVHELSQKTINTSPNIFYFSLSFHATKPFPTDWPDWGKVALNEFPFKTGIPIPFLRQLTNMVINTLWAFLPAIVDFPAFVQWITKSVMTRVLRIQGYTVVLPSPGEYIPREDVIPIMMPTVYAMGGQQLTQAQREMLDAGFEDWLQNDGIVNTASMPGPRGSVRNVGSLPDVDFSSPGKRDIYWHLGVNDTMDHADEIGIFIERDTSVAMQNMYLNIATLPTEIRFYGRMSKHGQAEQIEW
;
A
#
# COMPACT_ATOMS: atom_id res chain seq x y z
N MET A 1 30.21 -17.13 -9.76
CA MET A 1 29.00 -17.94 -10.00
C MET A 1 27.94 -17.01 -10.53
N ALA A 2 27.01 -17.48 -11.38
CA ALA A 2 25.85 -16.65 -11.73
C ALA A 2 24.95 -16.52 -10.50
N LEU A 3 24.46 -15.31 -10.22
CA LEU A 3 23.54 -15.07 -9.10
C LEU A 3 22.25 -15.87 -9.30
N ASN A 4 21.80 -16.59 -8.28
CA ASN A 4 20.56 -17.36 -8.35
C ASN A 4 19.33 -16.47 -8.08
N LEU A 5 19.01 -15.59 -9.03
CA LEU A 5 18.00 -14.52 -8.88
C LEU A 5 16.88 -14.57 -9.93
N ASN A 6 16.63 -15.75 -10.51
CA ASN A 6 15.61 -15.97 -11.54
C ASN A 6 14.47 -16.89 -11.05
N ASP A 7 14.25 -16.97 -9.74
CA ASP A 7 13.13 -17.74 -9.18
C ASP A 7 11.80 -17.03 -9.47
N PRO A 8 10.70 -17.74 -9.78
CA PRO A 8 9.40 -17.12 -9.92
C PRO A 8 8.92 -16.45 -8.63
N ASN A 9 9.28 -16.97 -7.45
CA ASN A 9 8.91 -16.42 -6.16
C ASN A 9 9.86 -15.30 -5.73
N GLY A 10 9.34 -14.07 -5.67
CA GLY A 10 10.15 -12.90 -5.35
C GLY A 10 10.79 -12.92 -3.95
N LEU A 11 10.21 -13.64 -2.97
CA LEU A 11 10.82 -13.80 -1.65
C LEU A 11 12.08 -14.67 -1.68
N VAL A 12 12.15 -15.65 -2.60
CA VAL A 12 13.34 -16.48 -2.80
C VAL A 12 14.45 -15.65 -3.42
N ASN A 13 14.15 -14.83 -4.43
CA ASN A 13 15.13 -13.92 -5.01
C ASN A 13 15.64 -12.89 -3.99
N LEU A 14 14.76 -12.32 -3.17
CA LEU A 14 15.13 -11.43 -2.08
C LEU A 14 16.08 -12.11 -1.08
N HIS A 15 15.77 -13.34 -0.67
CA HIS A 15 16.61 -14.10 0.25
C HIS A 15 17.99 -14.39 -0.36
N ASN A 16 18.03 -14.88 -1.60
CA ASN A 16 19.28 -15.15 -2.30
C ASN A 16 20.10 -13.88 -2.49
N LEU A 17 19.48 -12.75 -2.84
CA LEU A 17 20.16 -11.48 -2.97
C LEU A 17 20.75 -11.02 -1.63
N ALA A 18 19.98 -11.11 -0.55
CA ALA A 18 20.45 -10.75 0.79
C ALA A 18 21.66 -11.59 1.22
N GLN A 19 21.64 -12.90 0.97
CA GLN A 19 22.78 -13.80 1.25
C GLN A 19 24.02 -13.43 0.44
N GLU A 20 23.87 -13.16 -0.86
CA GLU A 20 24.99 -12.77 -1.72
C GLU A 20 25.59 -11.43 -1.27
N VAL A 21 24.75 -10.49 -0.83
CA VAL A 21 25.18 -9.19 -0.28
C VAL A 21 25.93 -9.35 1.04
N GLU A 22 25.42 -10.16 1.97
CA GLU A 22 26.04 -10.43 3.28
C GLU A 22 27.43 -11.09 3.14
N ASN A 23 27.67 -11.84 2.06
CA ASN A 23 28.95 -12.51 1.83
C ASN A 23 30.08 -11.58 1.33
N ILE A 24 29.77 -10.40 0.79
CA ILE A 24 30.75 -9.56 0.07
C ILE A 24 31.19 -8.31 0.83
N ALA A 25 30.43 -7.86 1.81
CA ALA A 25 30.70 -6.65 2.57
C ALA A 25 30.29 -6.83 4.05
N PRO A 26 30.94 -6.10 4.98
CA PRO A 26 30.62 -6.21 6.39
C PRO A 26 29.43 -5.33 6.79
N ASP A 27 28.47 -5.91 7.51
CA ASP A 27 27.29 -5.26 8.14
C ASP A 27 27.51 -3.77 8.52
N ASP A 28 27.01 -2.81 7.72
CA ASP A 28 26.91 -1.39 8.10
C ASP A 28 25.47 -0.99 8.49
N LYS A 29 25.18 -1.12 9.79
CA LYS A 29 23.89 -0.78 10.41
C LYS A 29 23.79 0.67 10.90
N SER A 30 24.70 1.54 10.48
CA SER A 30 24.74 2.93 10.95
C SER A 30 23.78 3.87 10.21
N VAL A 31 23.11 3.39 9.16
CA VAL A 31 22.09 4.15 8.42
C VAL A 31 20.71 3.65 8.83
N PRO A 32 19.80 4.53 9.27
CA PRO A 32 18.49 4.11 9.73
C PRO A 32 17.58 3.70 8.55
N ILE A 33 16.71 2.73 8.83
CA ILE A 33 15.63 2.28 7.95
C ILE A 33 14.37 3.07 8.31
N VAL A 34 13.82 3.81 7.36
CA VAL A 34 12.55 4.52 7.52
C VAL A 34 11.42 3.68 6.92
N LEU A 35 10.52 3.20 7.77
CA LEU A 35 9.31 2.50 7.35
C LEU A 35 8.21 3.53 7.02
N VAL A 36 7.76 3.52 5.77
CA VAL A 36 6.78 4.50 5.27
C VAL A 36 5.45 3.79 4.98
N PRO A 37 4.41 4.05 5.80
CA PRO A 37 3.15 3.34 5.68
C PRO A 37 2.38 3.75 4.43
N GLY A 38 1.40 2.93 4.02
CA GLY A 38 0.57 3.14 2.85
C GLY A 38 -0.72 3.92 3.08
N PHE A 39 -1.68 3.69 2.19
CA PHE A 39 -3.06 4.15 2.38
C PHE A 39 -3.65 3.42 3.59
N THR A 40 -4.41 4.11 4.44
CA THR A 40 -4.93 3.65 5.75
C THR A 40 -3.91 3.36 6.86
N GLY A 41 -2.62 3.70 6.67
CA GLY A 41 -1.62 3.41 7.70
C GLY A 41 -1.62 4.30 8.94
N TRP A 42 -0.96 3.82 10.00
CA TRP A 42 -0.82 4.52 11.27
C TRP A 42 0.62 4.43 11.79
N GLY A 43 1.02 5.40 12.62
CA GLY A 43 2.34 5.42 13.25
C GLY A 43 2.42 4.52 14.48
N ALA A 44 1.84 4.96 15.60
CA ALA A 44 1.85 4.21 16.86
C ALA A 44 0.80 3.07 16.85
N PRO A 45 1.02 1.97 17.61
CA PRO A 45 0.14 0.81 17.60
C PRO A 45 -1.32 1.16 17.88
N LEU A 46 -2.24 0.68 17.03
CA LEU A 46 -3.67 0.80 17.30
C LEU A 46 -4.04 -0.03 18.53
N PHE A 47 -4.83 0.58 19.42
CA PHE A 47 -5.21 0.00 20.71
C PHE A 47 -4.01 -0.41 21.58
N GLY A 48 -2.82 0.13 21.31
CA GLY A 48 -1.58 -0.20 22.01
C GLY A 48 -0.97 -1.55 21.65
N ALA A 49 -1.50 -2.26 20.65
CA ALA A 49 -1.05 -3.63 20.33
C ALA A 49 -0.88 -3.92 18.83
N ILE A 50 -1.61 -3.23 17.95
CA ILE A 50 -1.61 -3.55 16.51
C ILE A 50 -0.73 -2.53 15.77
N ASN A 51 0.50 -2.93 15.45
CA ASN A 51 1.43 -2.16 14.63
C ASN A 51 0.97 -2.12 13.17
N TYR A 52 1.26 -1.03 12.47
CA TYR A 52 1.04 -1.03 11.02
C TYR A 52 2.03 -1.99 10.36
N PHE A 53 3.32 -1.85 10.68
CA PHE A 53 4.36 -2.78 10.24
C PHE A 53 4.47 -3.96 11.19
N GLY A 54 3.64 -4.97 10.94
CA GLY A 54 3.72 -6.30 11.52
C GLY A 54 2.54 -6.70 12.42
N GLY A 55 1.48 -5.90 12.50
CA GLY A 55 0.29 -6.23 13.30
C GLY A 55 0.64 -6.54 14.75
N GLU A 56 0.39 -7.77 15.19
CA GLU A 56 0.71 -8.22 16.55
C GLU A 56 2.22 -8.48 16.76
N ILE A 57 3.00 -8.51 15.69
CA ILE A 57 4.44 -8.71 15.70
C ILE A 57 5.11 -7.38 15.40
N ASP A 58 5.88 -6.87 16.35
CA ASP A 58 6.58 -5.61 16.16
C ASP A 58 7.84 -5.83 15.28
N ILE A 59 7.70 -5.57 13.98
CA ILE A 59 8.80 -5.65 13.02
C ILE A 59 9.90 -4.63 13.34
N ALA A 60 9.55 -3.44 13.83
CA ALA A 60 10.56 -2.43 14.16
C ALA A 60 11.41 -2.87 15.36
N THR A 61 10.78 -3.43 16.40
CA THR A 61 11.49 -4.04 17.53
C THR A 61 12.30 -5.27 17.10
N LEU A 62 11.77 -6.13 16.21
CA LEU A 62 12.51 -7.27 15.65
C LEU A 62 13.82 -6.81 14.96
N LEU A 63 13.74 -5.80 14.11
CA LEU A 63 14.89 -5.23 13.42
C LEU A 63 15.84 -4.51 14.39
N ALA A 64 15.31 -3.76 15.36
CA ALA A 64 16.11 -3.08 16.37
C ALA A 64 16.93 -4.07 17.23
N ASN A 65 16.33 -5.20 17.60
CA ASN A 65 17.01 -6.29 18.30
C ASN A 65 18.11 -6.96 17.46
N ARG A 66 18.12 -6.77 16.13
CA ARG A 66 19.21 -7.18 15.23
C ARG A 66 20.25 -6.09 14.97
N GLY A 67 20.13 -4.95 15.67
CA GLY A 67 21.07 -3.83 15.65
C GLY A 67 20.74 -2.75 14.62
N TYR A 68 19.63 -2.87 13.88
CA TYR A 68 19.21 -1.82 12.94
C TYR A 68 18.55 -0.66 13.70
N THR A 69 18.77 0.58 13.27
CA THR A 69 17.91 1.67 13.69
C THR A 69 16.72 1.77 12.75
N VAL A 70 15.51 1.80 13.31
CA VAL A 70 14.26 1.88 12.54
C VAL A 70 13.48 3.12 12.94
N ILE A 71 12.99 3.87 11.96
CA ILE A 71 12.11 5.02 12.14
C ILE A 71 10.77 4.70 11.47
N ILE A 72 9.68 4.70 12.22
CA ILE A 72 8.32 4.58 11.66
C ILE A 72 7.77 5.98 11.40
N ALA A 73 7.48 6.28 10.14
CA ALA A 73 6.89 7.56 9.76
C ALA A 73 5.44 7.70 10.26
N SER A 74 5.13 8.80 10.93
CA SER A 74 3.76 9.18 11.30
C SER A 74 3.20 10.19 10.30
N ILE A 75 2.56 9.67 9.24
CA ILE A 75 2.02 10.46 8.11
C ILE A 75 0.57 10.05 7.81
N ALA A 76 -0.16 10.92 7.11
CA ALA A 76 -1.59 10.85 6.91
C ALA A 76 -2.03 9.62 6.08
N PRO A 77 -2.97 8.79 6.58
CA PRO A 77 -3.40 7.54 5.93
C PRO A 77 -4.14 7.73 4.60
N ILE A 78 -4.83 8.85 4.38
CA ILE A 78 -5.75 9.03 3.24
C ILE A 78 -5.53 10.33 2.47
N SER A 79 -4.45 11.03 2.76
CA SER A 79 -4.08 12.26 2.06
C SER A 79 -3.38 11.99 0.73
N THR A 80 -3.20 13.05 -0.06
CA THR A 80 -2.38 13.02 -1.28
C THR A 80 -0.94 12.62 -0.99
N ASN A 81 -0.22 12.14 -2.01
CA ASN A 81 1.23 11.96 -1.96
C ASN A 81 1.95 13.29 -1.68
N TRP A 82 1.39 14.44 -2.10
CA TRP A 82 1.94 15.77 -1.78
C TRP A 82 1.96 16.02 -0.27
N GLU A 83 0.80 15.93 0.38
CA GLU A 83 0.66 16.13 1.83
C GLU A 83 1.58 15.18 2.58
N ARG A 84 1.53 13.89 2.21
CA ARG A 84 2.32 12.83 2.84
C ARG A 84 3.82 13.03 2.64
N ALA A 85 4.26 13.56 1.50
CA ALA A 85 5.67 13.90 1.27
C ALA A 85 6.11 15.10 2.12
N CYS A 86 5.27 16.13 2.27
CA CYS A 86 5.53 17.26 3.16
C CYS A 86 5.63 16.82 4.62
N GLU A 87 4.72 15.94 5.05
CA GLU A 87 4.72 15.36 6.39
C GLU A 87 5.96 14.50 6.62
N LEU A 88 6.28 13.57 5.71
CA LEU A 88 7.46 12.71 5.83
C LEU A 88 8.75 13.54 5.90
N TYR A 89 8.90 14.54 5.02
CA TYR A 89 10.01 15.47 5.06
C TYR A 89 10.10 16.19 6.41
N ARG A 90 8.98 16.72 6.90
CA ARG A 90 8.94 17.46 8.16
C ARG A 90 9.27 16.56 9.34
N GLN A 91 8.68 15.37 9.42
CA GLN A 91 8.94 14.38 10.48
C GLN A 91 10.44 14.06 10.59
N LEU A 92 11.10 13.80 9.46
CA LEU A 92 12.50 13.40 9.43
C LEU A 92 13.48 14.58 9.63
N THR A 93 13.09 15.80 9.23
CA THR A 93 13.93 17.00 9.38
C THR A 93 13.66 17.78 10.68
N PHE A 94 12.64 17.39 11.45
CA PHE A 94 12.31 18.01 12.74
C PHE A 94 13.41 17.76 13.78
N GLY A 95 14.06 16.59 13.73
CA GLY A 95 15.18 16.23 14.59
C GLY A 95 14.78 15.77 15.99
N GLN A 96 13.49 15.45 16.20
CA GLN A 96 12.97 14.86 17.43
C GLN A 96 11.97 13.76 17.08
N PHE A 97 12.03 12.66 17.84
CA PHE A 97 11.19 11.48 17.65
C PHE A 97 10.50 11.11 18.97
N ASN A 98 9.39 10.40 18.86
CA ASN A 98 8.91 9.58 19.97
C ASN A 98 9.80 8.33 20.01
N THR A 99 10.29 7.91 21.17
CA THR A 99 11.23 6.79 21.25
C THR A 99 10.56 5.59 21.90
N MET A 100 10.68 4.42 21.27
CA MET A 100 10.25 3.16 21.87
C MET A 100 11.31 2.69 22.86
N ASP A 101 10.92 2.44 24.11
CA ASP A 101 11.74 1.69 25.06
C ASP A 101 11.64 0.19 24.71
N LEU A 102 12.70 -0.37 24.13
CA LEU A 102 12.76 -1.76 23.69
C LEU A 102 12.77 -2.77 24.85
N THR A 103 13.03 -2.32 26.10
CA THR A 103 13.04 -3.18 27.29
C THR A 103 11.65 -3.32 27.88
N THR A 104 10.92 -2.21 28.00
CA THR A 104 9.57 -2.18 28.59
C THR A 104 8.46 -2.30 27.55
N ASN A 105 8.80 -2.12 26.26
CA ASN A 105 7.87 -1.99 25.15
C ASN A 105 6.85 -0.85 25.37
N THR A 106 7.34 0.30 25.84
CA THR A 106 6.52 1.49 26.10
C THR A 106 6.97 2.66 25.22
N LEU A 107 5.99 3.38 24.69
CA LEU A 107 6.19 4.56 23.87
C LEU A 107 5.82 5.82 24.66
N GLU A 108 6.77 6.74 24.82
CA GLU A 108 6.48 8.10 25.27
C GLU A 108 6.08 8.95 24.06
N GLU A 109 4.87 9.51 24.09
CA GLU A 109 4.28 10.17 22.93
C GLU A 109 4.19 11.69 23.09
N GLU A 110 4.87 12.41 22.21
CA GLU A 110 4.70 13.84 21.99
C GLU A 110 3.99 14.13 20.66
N ASN A 111 3.21 15.21 20.67
CA ASN A 111 2.39 15.69 19.55
C ASN A 111 2.64 17.19 19.33
N ASP A 112 3.76 17.52 18.70
CA ASP A 112 4.22 18.89 18.50
C ASP A 112 4.84 19.13 17.11
N VAL A 113 4.61 18.21 16.17
CA VAL A 113 5.07 18.36 14.79
C VAL A 113 4.06 19.21 14.03
N ASP A 114 4.45 20.45 13.75
CA ASP A 114 3.74 21.33 12.83
C ASP A 114 4.22 21.12 11.40
N VAL A 115 3.28 20.97 10.47
CA VAL A 115 3.52 20.69 9.06
C VAL A 115 2.88 21.77 8.19
N GLU A 116 3.64 22.26 7.21
CA GLU A 116 3.14 23.14 6.16
C GLU A 116 3.04 22.37 4.84
N TYR A 117 2.02 22.69 4.05
CA TYR A 117 1.76 22.08 2.73
C TYR A 117 2.03 23.04 1.57
N GLY A 118 2.50 24.27 1.84
CA GLY A 118 2.82 25.25 0.81
C GLY A 118 1.60 25.73 0.01
N ASN A 119 1.81 26.02 -1.27
CA ASN A 119 0.85 26.59 -2.22
C ASN A 119 0.32 25.56 -3.23
N TYR A 120 0.34 24.27 -2.87
CA TYR A 120 -0.09 23.18 -3.76
C TYR A 120 -1.58 23.21 -4.08
N PHE A 121 -2.40 23.46 -3.07
CA PHE A 121 -3.85 23.41 -3.23
C PHE A 121 -4.38 24.65 -3.96
N GLY A 122 -5.28 24.42 -4.92
CA GLY A 122 -6.01 25.47 -5.60
C GLY A 122 -7.03 26.17 -4.68
N PRO A 123 -7.45 27.40 -5.00
CA PRO A 123 -8.38 28.16 -4.17
C PRO A 123 -9.81 27.60 -4.19
N SER A 124 -10.17 26.77 -5.16
CA SER A 124 -11.49 26.15 -5.29
C SER A 124 -11.47 24.69 -4.84
N ARG A 125 -12.23 24.38 -3.78
CA ARG A 125 -12.39 23.02 -3.18
C ARG A 125 -11.15 22.43 -2.49
N GLY A 126 -10.11 23.23 -2.25
CA GLY A 126 -8.98 22.84 -1.41
C GLY A 126 -9.29 22.86 0.10
N PRO A 127 -8.30 22.53 0.94
CA PRO A 127 -8.41 22.61 2.40
C PRO A 127 -8.62 24.05 2.89
N GLU A 128 -9.12 24.18 4.12
CA GLU A 128 -9.34 25.49 4.78
C GLU A 128 -8.02 26.16 5.17
N ARG A 129 -6.96 25.36 5.36
CA ARG A 129 -5.62 25.78 5.74
C ARG A 129 -4.57 25.01 4.94
N THR A 130 -3.41 25.62 4.76
CA THR A 130 -2.24 25.00 4.13
C THR A 130 -1.23 24.50 5.17
N SER A 131 -1.67 24.23 6.39
CA SER A 131 -0.85 23.67 7.46
C SER A 131 -1.70 22.91 8.47
N THR A 132 -1.05 21.99 9.18
CA THR A 132 -1.58 21.27 10.33
C THR A 132 -0.60 21.39 11.49
N ILE A 133 -1.11 21.28 12.73
CA ILE A 133 -0.32 21.48 13.95
C ILE A 133 -0.50 20.31 14.91
N ASN A 134 0.42 20.16 15.87
CA ASN A 134 0.36 19.12 16.90
C ASN A 134 0.21 17.70 16.32
N ARG A 135 0.95 17.39 15.25
CA ARG A 135 1.01 16.01 14.75
C ARG A 135 1.94 15.18 15.62
N ARG A 136 1.62 13.90 15.77
CA ARG A 136 2.47 12.93 16.46
C ARG A 136 3.83 12.86 15.77
N ARG A 137 4.91 12.82 16.54
CA ARG A 137 6.26 12.60 16.00
C ARG A 137 6.40 11.19 15.38
N ALA A 138 7.27 11.06 14.39
CA ALA A 138 7.75 9.75 13.95
C ALA A 138 8.39 8.98 15.12
N ILE A 139 8.38 7.65 15.05
CA ILE A 139 8.77 6.78 16.17
C ILE A 139 10.13 6.16 15.88
N LEU A 140 11.08 6.34 16.80
CA LEU A 140 12.42 5.79 16.74
C LEU A 140 12.52 4.49 17.56
N TYR A 141 13.04 3.45 16.92
CA TYR A 141 13.43 2.17 17.52
C TYR A 141 14.94 2.02 17.33
N SER A 142 15.70 2.14 18.40
CA SER A 142 17.16 2.11 18.34
C SER A 142 17.76 1.59 19.65
N ASN A 143 18.77 0.74 19.54
CA ASN A 143 19.65 0.39 20.66
C ASN A 143 20.83 1.37 20.80
N SER A 144 21.00 2.29 19.84
CA SER A 144 22.05 3.31 19.87
C SER A 144 21.50 4.67 20.34
N PRO A 145 22.13 5.31 21.35
CA PRO A 145 21.75 6.63 21.82
C PRO A 145 22.07 7.75 20.82
N ASP A 146 22.93 7.49 19.83
CA ASP A 146 23.35 8.48 18.82
C ASP A 146 22.16 8.99 17.99
N PHE A 147 21.08 8.22 17.93
CA PHE A 147 19.89 8.56 17.16
C PHE A 147 18.89 9.47 17.87
N HIS A 148 19.06 9.76 19.17
CA HIS A 148 18.13 10.61 19.91
C HIS A 148 18.06 12.05 19.39
N ASN A 149 19.18 12.57 18.88
CA ASN A 149 19.27 13.91 18.28
C ASN A 149 19.51 13.85 16.76
N TRP A 150 19.26 12.69 16.15
CA TRP A 150 19.47 12.50 14.73
C TRP A 150 18.49 13.36 13.94
N LYS A 151 18.96 13.89 12.82
CA LYS A 151 18.15 14.66 11.89
C LYS A 151 18.51 14.26 10.47
N TRP A 152 17.49 14.15 9.62
CA TRP A 152 17.70 13.84 8.23
C TRP A 152 18.33 15.02 7.49
N ASP A 153 19.52 14.79 6.93
CA ASP A 153 20.25 15.74 6.10
C ASP A 153 21.22 15.00 5.14
N ARG A 154 22.10 15.76 4.49
CA ARG A 154 23.07 15.22 3.51
C ARG A 154 24.04 14.22 4.11
N ASP A 155 24.46 14.42 5.35
CA ASP A 155 25.45 13.58 6.04
C ASP A 155 24.77 12.42 6.79
N HIS A 156 23.50 12.61 7.15
CA HIS A 156 22.64 11.66 7.85
C HIS A 156 21.55 11.14 6.93
N ARG A 157 21.90 10.20 6.05
CA ARG A 157 21.01 9.64 5.02
C ARG A 157 20.14 8.51 5.55
N VAL A 158 19.21 8.02 4.74
CA VAL A 158 18.27 6.94 5.12
C VAL A 158 18.07 5.89 4.03
N HIS A 159 17.59 4.72 4.45
CA HIS A 159 16.99 3.72 3.56
C HIS A 159 15.47 3.72 3.76
N PHE A 160 14.71 3.85 2.67
CA PHE A 160 13.25 3.78 2.75
C PHE A 160 12.75 2.36 2.47
N VAL A 161 11.84 1.87 3.31
CA VAL A 161 11.03 0.68 3.04
C VAL A 161 9.57 1.11 3.07
N CYS A 162 8.90 0.94 1.94
CA CYS A 162 7.61 1.53 1.68
C CYS A 162 6.58 0.45 1.41
N HIS A 163 5.43 0.54 2.06
CA HIS A 163 4.28 -0.32 1.74
C HIS A 163 3.22 0.48 0.98
N SER A 164 2.59 -0.13 -0.04
CA SER A 164 1.42 0.42 -0.73
C SER A 164 1.65 1.87 -1.21
N GLN A 165 0.75 2.82 -0.93
CA GLN A 165 0.90 4.23 -1.31
C GLN A 165 2.23 4.87 -0.84
N GLY A 166 2.87 4.33 0.21
CA GLY A 166 4.16 4.81 0.73
C GLY A 166 5.23 4.89 -0.35
N GLY A 167 5.24 3.98 -1.33
CA GLY A 167 6.21 4.00 -2.42
C GLY A 167 6.06 5.21 -3.34
N ASN A 168 4.81 5.56 -3.73
CA ASN A 168 4.54 6.78 -4.49
C ASN A 168 4.77 8.06 -3.67
N THR A 169 4.55 8.01 -2.36
CA THR A 169 4.86 9.11 -1.45
C THR A 169 6.36 9.41 -1.45
N VAL A 170 7.20 8.40 -1.27
CA VAL A 170 8.67 8.56 -1.28
C VAL A 170 9.18 8.94 -2.66
N ARG A 171 8.63 8.35 -3.74
CA ARG A 171 8.96 8.76 -5.11
C ARG A 171 8.71 10.26 -5.32
N TYR A 172 7.56 10.75 -4.85
CA TYR A 172 7.25 12.16 -4.98
C TYR A 172 8.13 13.05 -4.08
N LEU A 173 8.43 12.61 -2.85
CA LEU A 173 9.37 13.31 -1.98
C LEU A 173 10.75 13.48 -2.62
N ILE A 174 11.30 12.43 -3.23
CA ILE A 174 12.60 12.45 -3.91
C ILE A 174 12.57 13.46 -5.07
N ASP A 175 11.50 13.50 -5.86
CA ASP A 175 11.32 14.48 -6.93
C ASP A 175 11.33 15.92 -6.39
N LEU A 176 10.57 16.18 -5.33
CA LEU A 176 10.53 17.50 -4.70
C LEU A 176 11.92 17.91 -4.16
N MET A 177 12.66 16.97 -3.56
CA MET A 177 14.01 17.19 -3.05
C MET A 177 15.07 17.34 -4.15
N SER A 178 14.83 16.81 -5.34
CA SER A 178 15.68 17.05 -6.52
C SER A 178 15.61 18.52 -6.99
N GLY A 179 14.57 19.26 -6.60
CA GLY A 179 14.35 20.67 -6.92
C GLY A 179 13.13 20.95 -7.81
N ASN A 180 12.39 19.91 -8.19
CA ASN A 180 11.14 20.05 -8.94
C ASN A 180 10.07 20.69 -8.04
N ASN A 181 9.22 21.53 -8.64
CA ASN A 181 8.10 22.19 -7.94
C ASN A 181 8.49 23.03 -6.71
N LYS A 182 9.75 23.50 -6.60
CA LYS A 182 10.23 24.35 -5.48
C LYS A 182 9.36 25.56 -5.13
N ASN A 183 8.69 26.13 -6.14
CA ASN A 183 7.81 27.29 -5.97
C ASN A 183 6.50 26.94 -5.23
N LEU A 184 6.09 25.68 -5.24
CA LEU A 184 4.90 25.22 -4.52
C LEU A 184 5.18 25.06 -3.02
N HIS A 185 6.43 24.89 -2.59
CA HIS A 185 6.77 24.84 -1.17
C HIS A 185 8.14 25.47 -0.87
N PRO A 186 8.22 26.81 -0.82
CA PRO A 186 9.49 27.52 -0.66
C PRO A 186 10.14 27.36 0.72
N LYS A 187 9.49 26.69 1.68
CA LYS A 187 10.06 26.44 3.00
C LYS A 187 10.75 25.07 3.07
N TYR A 188 10.14 24.04 2.50
CA TYR A 188 10.69 22.67 2.57
C TYR A 188 11.52 22.31 1.35
N PHE A 189 11.14 22.78 0.16
CA PHE A 189 11.68 22.33 -1.13
C PHE A 189 12.39 23.46 -1.91
N ASN A 190 12.95 24.46 -1.22
CA ASN A 190 13.65 25.60 -1.85
C ASN A 190 15.00 25.24 -2.48
N GLU A 191 15.67 24.21 -1.98
CA GLU A 191 16.98 23.73 -2.46
C GLU A 191 16.84 22.45 -3.29
N ALA A 192 17.53 22.44 -4.43
CA ALA A 192 17.66 21.30 -5.35
C ALA A 192 18.82 20.38 -4.96
N GLY A 193 18.85 19.18 -5.56
CA GLY A 193 19.97 18.23 -5.38
C GLY A 193 20.08 17.63 -3.98
N ARG A 194 18.94 17.43 -3.31
CA ARG A 194 18.82 16.74 -2.02
C ARG A 194 18.23 15.34 -2.15
N ASP A 195 17.97 14.89 -3.37
CA ASP A 195 17.58 13.51 -3.66
C ASP A 195 18.64 12.49 -3.20
N ASP A 196 19.91 12.89 -3.09
CA ASP A 196 20.99 12.07 -2.52
C ASP A 196 20.94 11.87 -1.00
N TRP A 197 19.94 12.42 -0.30
CA TRP A 197 19.69 12.20 1.13
C TRP A 197 19.07 10.81 1.41
N ALA A 198 18.59 10.14 0.36
CA ALA A 198 18.19 8.73 0.39
C ALA A 198 19.29 7.87 -0.25
N ILE A 199 19.55 6.69 0.32
CA ILE A 199 20.47 5.71 -0.27
C ILE A 199 19.69 4.69 -1.10
N SER A 200 18.60 4.17 -0.55
CA SER A 200 17.75 3.20 -1.25
C SER A 200 16.27 3.38 -0.95
N VAL A 201 15.44 2.84 -1.83
CA VAL A 201 13.98 2.72 -1.68
C VAL A 201 13.57 1.30 -2.04
N THR A 202 12.95 0.60 -1.10
CA THR A 202 12.35 -0.72 -1.31
C THR A 202 10.84 -0.59 -1.23
N THR A 203 10.10 -1.09 -2.23
CA THR A 203 8.64 -0.98 -2.26
C THR A 203 7.96 -2.33 -2.22
N LEU A 204 6.96 -2.47 -1.35
CA LEU A 204 6.08 -3.64 -1.18
C LEU A 204 4.68 -3.26 -1.65
N GLY A 205 4.11 -4.00 -2.61
CA GLY A 205 2.70 -3.84 -3.01
C GLY A 205 2.35 -2.44 -3.51
N THR A 206 3.31 -1.63 -3.96
CA THR A 206 3.06 -0.21 -4.29
C THR A 206 2.33 -0.06 -5.62
N PRO A 207 1.25 0.73 -5.71
CA PRO A 207 0.54 0.97 -6.96
C PRO A 207 1.30 2.01 -7.84
N HIS A 208 2.48 1.66 -8.36
CA HIS A 208 3.32 2.61 -9.14
C HIS A 208 2.66 3.10 -10.43
N ARG A 209 1.65 2.37 -10.91
CA ARG A 209 0.81 2.71 -12.07
C ARG A 209 -0.68 2.86 -11.69
N GLY A 210 -0.97 2.97 -10.39
CA GLY A 210 -2.32 3.04 -9.82
C GLY A 210 -3.01 1.69 -9.68
N THR A 211 -4.22 1.69 -9.12
CA THR A 211 -5.01 0.49 -8.86
C THR A 211 -6.46 0.64 -9.33
N THR A 212 -7.08 -0.47 -9.74
CA THR A 212 -8.51 -0.55 -10.11
C THR A 212 -9.45 -0.64 -8.92
N ILE A 213 -8.94 -0.75 -7.68
CA ILE A 213 -9.78 -0.82 -6.47
C ILE A 213 -10.68 0.42 -6.33
N ILE A 214 -10.22 1.58 -6.81
CA ILE A 214 -11.00 2.83 -6.76
C ILE A 214 -12.23 2.73 -7.67
N ASP A 215 -12.10 2.11 -8.85
CA ASP A 215 -13.21 1.86 -9.76
C ASP A 215 -14.18 0.84 -9.16
N VAL A 216 -13.64 -0.22 -8.56
CA VAL A 216 -14.39 -1.26 -7.87
C VAL A 216 -15.25 -0.67 -6.74
N LEU A 217 -14.66 0.10 -5.83
CA LEU A 217 -15.37 0.76 -4.74
C LEU A 217 -16.45 1.73 -5.25
N GLY A 218 -16.17 2.45 -6.34
CA GLY A 218 -17.15 3.31 -7.00
C GLY A 218 -18.35 2.50 -7.55
N SER A 219 -18.09 1.32 -8.12
CA SER A 219 -19.14 0.45 -8.69
C SER A 219 -20.02 -0.22 -7.63
N PHE A 220 -19.47 -0.54 -6.45
CA PHE A 220 -20.21 -1.10 -5.33
C PHE A 220 -21.21 -0.11 -4.73
N VAL A 221 -20.87 1.18 -4.77
CA VAL A 221 -21.64 2.27 -4.17
C VAL A 221 -22.48 2.96 -5.25
N ASP A 222 -23.49 2.27 -5.77
CA ASP A 222 -24.57 2.85 -6.61
C ASP A 222 -25.56 3.66 -5.74
N ARG A 223 -25.02 4.52 -4.84
CA ARG A 223 -25.80 5.38 -3.94
C ARG A 223 -25.89 6.79 -4.51
N GLN A 224 -27.02 7.46 -4.26
CA GLN A 224 -27.10 8.92 -4.43
C GLN A 224 -25.94 9.59 -3.69
N LEU A 225 -25.29 10.53 -4.37
CA LEU A 225 -24.08 11.28 -3.99
C LEU A 225 -24.02 11.67 -2.49
N SER A 226 -25.15 12.09 -1.93
CA SER A 226 -25.31 12.52 -0.53
C SER A 226 -25.14 11.37 0.48
N ALA A 227 -25.55 10.16 0.14
CA ALA A 227 -25.49 9.02 1.05
C ALA A 227 -24.05 8.47 1.21
N ALA A 228 -23.20 8.59 0.19
CA ALA A 228 -21.77 8.24 0.29
C ALA A 228 -21.02 9.24 1.17
N VAL A 229 -21.25 10.54 0.94
CA VAL A 229 -20.70 11.63 1.78
C VAL A 229 -21.12 11.45 3.23
N GLY A 230 -22.39 11.17 3.49
CA GLY A 230 -22.89 10.96 4.85
C GLY A 230 -22.20 9.82 5.60
N LEU A 231 -21.94 8.69 4.93
CA LEU A 231 -21.21 7.57 5.55
C LEU A 231 -19.76 7.94 5.86
N ILE A 232 -19.04 8.53 4.90
CA ILE A 232 -17.64 8.93 5.08
C ILE A 232 -17.54 10.01 6.16
N ALA A 233 -18.48 10.96 6.19
CA ALA A 233 -18.54 12.01 7.19
C ALA A 233 -18.70 11.46 8.61
N ARG A 234 -19.54 10.43 8.80
CA ARG A 234 -19.70 9.74 10.10
C ARG A 234 -18.42 9.05 10.56
N LEU A 235 -17.73 8.37 9.63
CA LEU A 235 -16.45 7.74 9.92
C LEU A 235 -15.40 8.79 10.30
N PHE A 236 -15.31 9.87 9.53
CA PHE A 236 -14.34 10.94 9.76
C PHE A 236 -14.63 11.71 11.06
N ALA A 237 -15.90 11.99 11.36
CA ALA A 237 -16.32 12.57 12.64
C ALA A 237 -15.88 11.70 13.81
N THR A 238 -16.10 10.38 13.72
CA THR A 238 -15.72 9.42 14.75
C THR A 238 -14.21 9.41 14.98
N ALA A 239 -13.41 9.41 13.90
CA ALA A 239 -11.94 9.42 13.99
C ALA A 239 -11.37 10.77 14.48
N SER A 240 -12.07 11.89 14.24
CA SER A 240 -11.50 13.25 14.38
C SER A 240 -12.16 14.11 15.47
N PHE A 241 -13.08 13.53 16.27
CA PHE A 241 -13.80 14.28 17.31
C PHE A 241 -12.91 14.72 18.48
N TYR A 242 -11.97 13.87 18.88
CA TYR A 242 -11.00 14.21 19.91
C TYR A 242 -9.83 15.03 19.33
N PRO A 243 -9.08 15.79 20.15
CA PRO A 243 -7.84 16.42 19.69
C PRO A 243 -6.81 15.36 19.28
N PRO A 244 -5.83 15.68 18.41
CA PRO A 244 -4.91 14.72 17.79
C PRO A 244 -4.29 13.73 18.78
N GLU A 245 -3.83 14.20 19.94
CA GLU A 245 -3.16 13.41 20.98
C GLU A 245 -4.07 12.35 21.64
N LYS A 246 -5.37 12.39 21.39
CA LYS A 246 -6.37 11.43 21.92
C LYS A 246 -7.02 10.56 20.83
N ARG A 247 -6.62 10.72 19.57
CA ARG A 247 -7.19 9.94 18.45
C ARG A 247 -6.48 8.59 18.39
N ALA A 248 -7.25 7.51 18.47
CA ALA A 248 -6.71 6.17 18.24
C ALA A 248 -6.19 6.02 16.80
N PHE A 249 -6.95 6.55 15.84
CA PHE A 249 -6.58 6.61 14.43
C PHE A 249 -6.72 8.06 13.94
N ASP A 250 -5.60 8.78 13.84
CA ASP A 250 -5.60 10.17 13.37
C ASP A 250 -5.56 10.21 11.83
N LEU A 251 -6.63 10.75 11.23
CA LEU A 251 -6.68 10.98 9.78
C LEU A 251 -5.75 12.11 9.33
N GLN A 252 -5.34 13.00 10.25
CA GLN A 252 -4.56 14.21 9.99
C GLN A 252 -5.20 15.22 9.03
N LEU A 253 -6.53 15.17 8.87
CA LEU A 253 -7.30 16.03 7.97
C LEU A 253 -7.81 17.33 8.63
N ASP A 254 -7.26 17.75 9.77
CA ASP A 254 -7.70 18.97 10.49
C ASP A 254 -7.65 20.22 9.61
N HIS A 255 -6.65 20.32 8.73
CA HIS A 255 -6.47 21.43 7.80
C HIS A 255 -7.58 21.53 6.74
N TRP A 256 -8.34 20.46 6.51
CA TRP A 256 -9.56 20.45 5.70
C TRP A 256 -10.80 20.97 6.45
N GLY A 257 -10.70 21.19 7.76
CA GLY A 257 -11.84 21.43 8.66
C GLY A 257 -12.48 20.13 9.17
N ILE A 258 -11.85 18.98 8.93
CA ILE A 258 -12.29 17.65 9.40
C ILE A 258 -11.72 17.41 10.80
N CYS A 259 -12.16 18.24 11.74
CA CYS A 259 -11.81 18.19 13.15
C CYS A 259 -12.92 18.85 13.97
N ARG A 260 -12.97 18.60 15.26
CA ARG A 260 -13.95 19.22 16.17
C ARG A 260 -13.66 20.71 16.36
N ASN A 261 -14.68 21.55 16.23
CA ASN A 261 -14.60 22.97 16.57
C ASN A 261 -14.64 23.19 18.09
N THR A 262 -14.12 24.33 18.57
CA THR A 262 -14.13 24.65 20.02
C THR A 262 -15.56 24.66 20.56
N GLY A 263 -15.83 23.83 21.57
CA GLY A 263 -17.17 23.71 22.20
C GLY A 263 -18.20 22.92 21.39
N GLU A 264 -17.87 22.41 20.20
CA GLU A 264 -18.80 21.67 19.34
C GLU A 264 -19.18 20.32 19.95
N THR A 265 -20.45 19.93 19.88
CA THR A 265 -20.89 18.58 20.29
C THR A 265 -20.59 17.56 19.19
N PHE A 266 -20.57 16.27 19.51
CA PHE A 266 -20.38 15.24 18.48
C PHE A 266 -21.45 15.30 17.39
N GLN A 267 -22.71 15.52 17.79
CA GLN A 267 -23.82 15.67 16.87
C GLN A 267 -23.68 16.91 15.98
N GLY A 268 -23.21 18.04 16.53
CA GLY A 268 -22.93 19.24 15.75
C GLY A 268 -21.82 19.04 14.71
N MET A 269 -20.76 18.30 15.08
CA MET A 269 -19.70 17.93 14.12
C MET A 269 -20.24 17.03 13.02
N LEU A 270 -21.10 16.04 13.34
CA LEU A 270 -21.73 15.19 12.33
C LEU A 270 -22.56 16.01 11.33
N GLU A 271 -23.45 16.87 11.81
CA GLU A 271 -24.29 17.72 10.96
C GLU A 271 -23.45 18.62 10.04
N ARG A 272 -22.35 19.17 10.55
CA ARG A 272 -21.41 19.98 9.77
C ARG A 272 -20.63 19.17 8.73
N LEU A 273 -20.14 17.98 9.08
CA LEU A 273 -19.37 17.16 8.15
C LEU A 273 -20.24 16.47 7.09
N GLU A 274 -21.51 16.19 7.41
CA GLU A 274 -22.51 15.68 6.46
C GLU A 274 -23.08 16.76 5.54
N SER A 275 -22.74 18.04 5.76
CA SER A 275 -23.33 19.14 4.99
C SER A 275 -22.94 19.06 3.51
N PRO A 276 -23.87 19.36 2.58
CA PRO A 276 -23.51 19.62 1.18
C PRO A 276 -22.43 20.70 1.11
N ASP A 277 -21.45 20.53 0.23
CA ASP A 277 -20.29 21.42 0.08
C ASP A 277 -19.41 21.60 1.35
N GLY A 278 -19.63 20.76 2.39
CA GLY A 278 -18.83 20.72 3.60
C GLY A 278 -17.44 20.11 3.39
N ALA A 279 -16.62 20.10 4.45
CA ALA A 279 -15.22 19.66 4.39
C ALA A 279 -15.04 18.25 3.78
N VAL A 280 -15.87 17.29 4.19
CA VAL A 280 -15.81 15.90 3.68
C VAL A 280 -16.23 15.83 2.21
N TRP A 281 -17.26 16.58 1.83
CA TRP A 281 -17.67 16.69 0.43
C TRP A 281 -16.53 17.27 -0.41
N ARG A 282 -15.91 18.39 0.02
CA ARG A 282 -14.80 19.02 -0.70
C ARG A 282 -13.62 18.06 -0.86
N TRP A 283 -13.23 17.38 0.21
CA TRP A 283 -12.17 16.39 0.20
C TRP A 283 -12.49 15.26 -0.80
N LEU A 284 -13.68 14.64 -0.70
CA LEU A 284 -14.07 13.49 -1.52
C LEU A 284 -14.17 13.80 -3.02
N TYR A 285 -14.69 14.99 -3.37
CA TYR A 285 -14.89 15.42 -4.77
C TYR A 285 -13.76 16.29 -5.33
N SER A 286 -12.73 16.54 -4.55
CA SER A 286 -11.47 17.08 -5.07
C SER A 286 -10.68 15.97 -5.77
N LYS A 287 -9.62 16.39 -6.47
CA LYS A 287 -8.54 15.48 -6.88
C LYS A 287 -7.42 15.42 -5.82
N ASP A 288 -7.63 16.05 -4.68
CA ASP A 288 -6.63 16.30 -3.65
C ASP A 288 -6.89 15.35 -2.46
N ASN A 289 -6.91 14.05 -2.75
CA ASN A 289 -7.05 12.99 -1.74
C ASN A 289 -6.32 11.70 -2.16
N GLY A 290 -6.09 10.82 -1.19
CA GLY A 290 -5.42 9.54 -1.41
C GLY A 290 -6.20 8.57 -2.32
N LEU A 291 -7.53 8.69 -2.45
CA LEU A 291 -8.30 7.85 -3.39
C LEU A 291 -7.91 8.20 -4.83
N TYR A 292 -7.86 9.49 -5.16
CA TYR A 292 -7.43 9.96 -6.47
C TYR A 292 -5.97 9.58 -6.72
N ASP A 293 -5.10 9.82 -5.75
CA ASP A 293 -3.65 9.59 -5.84
C ASP A 293 -3.22 8.11 -5.88
N ASN A 294 -4.14 7.18 -5.63
CA ASN A 294 -3.94 5.74 -5.87
C ASN A 294 -4.67 5.24 -7.12
N SER A 295 -5.58 6.01 -7.72
CA SER A 295 -6.23 5.63 -8.97
C SER A 295 -5.24 5.60 -10.14
N ILE A 296 -5.51 4.79 -11.17
CA ILE A 296 -4.71 4.76 -12.40
C ILE A 296 -4.52 6.16 -12.98
N LYS A 297 -5.58 6.97 -12.98
CA LYS A 297 -5.53 8.34 -13.51
C LYS A 297 -4.65 9.26 -12.65
N GLY A 298 -4.80 9.23 -11.33
CA GLY A 298 -4.01 10.08 -10.43
C GLY A 298 -2.53 9.72 -10.48
N VAL A 299 -2.20 8.43 -10.46
CA VAL A 299 -0.79 7.99 -10.56
C VAL A 299 -0.21 8.28 -11.95
N HIS A 300 -1.00 8.17 -13.03
CA HIS A 300 -0.57 8.61 -14.36
C HIS A 300 -0.27 10.12 -14.37
N GLU A 301 -1.18 10.97 -13.85
CA GLU A 301 -0.97 12.42 -13.76
C GLU A 301 0.25 12.80 -12.88
N LEU A 302 0.50 12.06 -11.79
CA LEU A 302 1.71 12.19 -10.98
C LEU A 302 2.96 11.86 -11.80
N SER A 303 2.93 10.76 -12.56
CA SER A 303 4.07 10.29 -13.36
C SER A 303 4.43 11.25 -14.51
N GLN A 304 3.49 12.09 -14.97
CA GLN A 304 3.78 13.14 -15.96
C GLN A 304 4.54 14.33 -15.37
N LYS A 305 4.61 14.46 -14.04
CA LYS A 305 5.17 15.64 -13.34
C LYS A 305 6.32 15.31 -12.39
N THR A 306 6.67 14.03 -12.29
CA THR A 306 7.60 13.49 -11.29
C THR A 306 8.62 12.63 -12.00
N ILE A 307 9.87 12.65 -11.56
CA ILE A 307 10.86 11.67 -12.00
C ILE A 307 10.42 10.24 -11.61
N ASN A 308 10.73 9.27 -12.46
CA ASN A 308 10.49 7.86 -12.13
C ASN A 308 11.46 7.37 -11.06
N THR A 309 12.72 7.77 -11.20
CA THR A 309 13.87 7.39 -10.37
C THR A 309 14.88 8.53 -10.31
N SER A 310 15.71 8.55 -9.26
CA SER A 310 16.90 9.40 -9.16
C SER A 310 18.16 8.58 -9.48
N PRO A 311 19.14 9.17 -10.18
CA PRO A 311 20.43 8.53 -10.43
C PRO A 311 21.26 8.31 -9.15
N ASN A 312 20.87 8.95 -8.05
CA ASN A 312 21.56 8.87 -6.77
C ASN A 312 21.05 7.75 -5.86
N ILE A 313 20.03 6.98 -6.26
CA ILE A 313 19.32 6.06 -5.35
C ILE A 313 19.25 4.65 -5.96
N PHE A 314 19.34 3.62 -5.09
CA PHE A 314 19.02 2.24 -5.45
C PHE A 314 17.55 1.93 -5.20
N TYR A 315 16.90 1.25 -6.13
CA TYR A 315 15.49 0.91 -6.00
C TYR A 315 15.27 -0.61 -6.09
N PHE A 316 14.45 -1.13 -5.20
CA PHE A 316 13.99 -2.52 -5.19
C PHE A 316 12.47 -2.55 -5.10
N SER A 317 11.85 -3.51 -5.77
CA SER A 317 10.40 -3.70 -5.71
C SER A 317 10.04 -5.17 -5.59
N LEU A 318 9.02 -5.45 -4.79
CA LEU A 318 8.44 -6.78 -4.64
C LEU A 318 6.94 -6.70 -4.93
N SER A 319 6.47 -7.62 -5.76
CA SER A 319 5.07 -7.73 -6.16
C SER A 319 4.40 -8.89 -5.45
N PHE A 320 3.08 -8.82 -5.31
CA PHE A 320 2.26 -9.80 -4.62
C PHE A 320 0.97 -10.04 -5.40
N HIS A 321 0.40 -11.23 -5.25
CA HIS A 321 -1.00 -11.45 -5.60
C HIS A 321 -1.63 -12.44 -4.62
N ALA A 322 -2.96 -12.39 -4.56
CA ALA A 322 -3.86 -13.16 -3.70
C ALA A 322 -4.91 -13.92 -4.53
N THR A 323 -4.68 -14.03 -5.84
CA THR A 323 -5.63 -14.58 -6.81
C THR A 323 -5.25 -15.96 -7.34
N LYS A 324 -6.27 -16.75 -7.71
CA LYS A 324 -6.16 -17.94 -8.55
C LYS A 324 -7.17 -17.90 -9.70
N PRO A 325 -6.93 -18.60 -10.82
CA PRO A 325 -7.86 -18.61 -11.94
C PRO A 325 -9.27 -19.05 -11.55
N PHE A 326 -10.29 -18.41 -12.12
CA PHE A 326 -11.67 -18.82 -11.97
C PHE A 326 -11.87 -20.21 -12.63
N PRO A 327 -12.52 -21.19 -11.97
CA PRO A 327 -12.73 -22.51 -12.54
C PRO A 327 -13.52 -22.47 -13.86
N THR A 328 -12.98 -23.05 -14.92
CA THR A 328 -13.69 -23.19 -16.20
C THR A 328 -14.69 -24.33 -16.17
N ASP A 329 -14.33 -25.42 -15.49
CA ASP A 329 -15.15 -26.62 -15.37
C ASP A 329 -16.16 -26.50 -14.23
N TRP A 330 -17.27 -27.22 -14.37
CA TRP A 330 -18.23 -27.36 -13.30
C TRP A 330 -17.61 -28.13 -12.14
N PRO A 331 -17.66 -27.60 -10.90
CA PRO A 331 -17.08 -28.29 -9.76
C PRO A 331 -17.88 -29.54 -9.39
N ASP A 332 -17.22 -30.53 -8.76
CA ASP A 332 -17.85 -31.79 -8.35
C ASP A 332 -19.08 -31.59 -7.45
N TRP A 333 -19.04 -30.56 -6.59
CA TRP A 333 -20.16 -30.20 -5.73
C TRP A 333 -21.34 -29.62 -6.52
N GLY A 334 -21.18 -29.18 -7.76
CA GLY A 334 -22.25 -28.61 -8.59
C GLY A 334 -23.41 -29.59 -8.76
N LYS A 335 -23.11 -30.89 -8.89
CA LYS A 335 -24.13 -31.95 -8.90
C LYS A 335 -24.89 -32.03 -7.58
N VAL A 336 -24.18 -31.87 -6.46
CA VAL A 336 -24.76 -31.89 -5.11
C VAL A 336 -25.67 -30.68 -4.91
N ALA A 337 -25.24 -29.47 -5.30
CA ALA A 337 -26.06 -28.26 -5.22
C ALA A 337 -27.35 -28.36 -6.05
N LEU A 338 -27.31 -28.97 -7.23
CA LEU A 338 -28.52 -29.24 -8.03
C LEU A 338 -29.47 -30.23 -7.34
N ASN A 339 -28.95 -31.23 -6.63
CA ASN A 339 -29.75 -32.16 -5.84
C ASN A 339 -30.43 -31.51 -4.63
N GLU A 340 -29.82 -30.45 -4.08
CA GLU A 340 -30.34 -29.70 -2.93
C GLU A 340 -31.31 -28.59 -3.34
N PHE A 341 -31.50 -28.33 -4.64
CA PHE A 341 -32.39 -27.27 -5.11
C PHE A 341 -33.83 -27.52 -4.62
N PRO A 342 -34.45 -26.59 -3.89
CA PRO A 342 -35.73 -26.83 -3.22
C PRO A 342 -36.89 -26.75 -4.24
N PHE A 343 -37.09 -27.83 -4.99
CA PHE A 343 -38.27 -27.98 -5.82
C PHE A 343 -39.51 -28.00 -4.91
N LYS A 344 -40.36 -26.98 -5.01
CA LYS A 344 -41.65 -26.96 -4.31
C LYS A 344 -42.59 -27.98 -4.96
N THR A 345 -42.44 -29.25 -4.63
CA THR A 345 -43.45 -30.26 -4.89
C THR A 345 -44.15 -30.56 -3.57
N GLY A 346 -45.40 -30.11 -3.41
CA GLY A 346 -46.20 -30.28 -2.19
C GLY A 346 -46.65 -31.72 -1.89
N ILE A 347 -45.87 -32.73 -2.30
CA ILE A 347 -46.23 -34.15 -2.19
C ILE A 347 -45.00 -34.93 -1.68
N PRO A 348 -45.04 -35.52 -0.46
CA PRO A 348 -43.93 -36.31 0.07
C PRO A 348 -44.06 -37.78 -0.38
N ILE A 349 -43.34 -38.19 -1.45
CA ILE A 349 -43.30 -39.59 -1.92
C ILE A 349 -41.88 -39.99 -2.36
N PRO A 350 -41.33 -41.15 -1.92
CA PRO A 350 -40.01 -41.66 -2.32
C PRO A 350 -39.80 -41.80 -3.84
N PHE A 351 -40.87 -42.10 -4.58
CA PHE A 351 -40.87 -42.21 -6.05
C PHE A 351 -40.55 -40.88 -6.75
N LEU A 352 -41.02 -39.75 -6.21
CA LEU A 352 -40.67 -38.42 -6.72
C LEU A 352 -39.19 -38.14 -6.54
N ARG A 353 -38.57 -38.60 -5.44
CA ARG A 353 -37.12 -38.49 -5.24
C ARG A 353 -36.31 -39.26 -6.28
N GLN A 354 -36.80 -40.43 -6.71
CA GLN A 354 -36.16 -41.23 -7.74
C GLN A 354 -36.27 -40.57 -9.13
N LEU A 355 -37.44 -39.96 -9.42
CA LEU A 355 -37.68 -39.14 -10.61
C LEU A 355 -36.84 -37.85 -10.62
N THR A 356 -36.77 -37.11 -9.51
CA THR A 356 -35.94 -35.90 -9.42
C THR A 356 -34.47 -36.26 -9.57
N ASN A 357 -33.99 -37.34 -8.95
CA ASN A 357 -32.63 -37.82 -9.15
C ASN A 357 -32.35 -38.21 -10.61
N MET A 358 -33.30 -38.86 -11.30
CA MET A 358 -33.18 -39.19 -12.71
C MET A 358 -33.08 -37.92 -13.57
N VAL A 359 -33.95 -36.94 -13.32
CA VAL A 359 -33.95 -35.63 -13.99
C VAL A 359 -32.65 -34.87 -13.73
N ILE A 360 -32.18 -34.79 -12.49
CA ILE A 360 -30.93 -34.11 -12.13
C ILE A 360 -29.71 -34.83 -12.72
N ASN A 361 -29.68 -36.17 -12.70
CA ASN A 361 -28.60 -36.92 -13.35
C ASN A 361 -28.58 -36.68 -14.87
N THR A 362 -29.76 -36.58 -15.49
CA THR A 362 -29.89 -36.30 -16.92
C THR A 362 -29.45 -34.86 -17.21
N LEU A 363 -29.94 -33.89 -16.44
CA LEU A 363 -29.55 -32.48 -16.55
C LEU A 363 -28.04 -32.32 -16.36
N TRP A 364 -27.46 -32.92 -15.32
CA TRP A 364 -26.03 -32.89 -15.05
C TRP A 364 -25.18 -33.52 -16.15
N ALA A 365 -25.68 -34.56 -16.83
CA ALA A 365 -24.96 -35.19 -17.94
C ALA A 365 -24.82 -34.27 -19.17
N PHE A 366 -25.73 -33.29 -19.33
CA PHE A 366 -25.71 -32.37 -20.47
C PHE A 366 -25.28 -30.95 -20.11
N LEU A 367 -25.58 -30.48 -18.90
CA LEU A 367 -25.40 -29.08 -18.47
C LEU A 367 -23.96 -28.57 -18.65
N PRO A 368 -22.91 -29.31 -18.24
CA PRO A 368 -21.52 -28.87 -18.48
C PRO A 368 -21.13 -28.77 -19.96
N ALA A 369 -21.83 -29.48 -20.86
CA ALA A 369 -21.55 -29.45 -22.29
C ALA A 369 -22.22 -28.29 -23.03
N ILE A 370 -23.19 -27.61 -22.40
CA ILE A 370 -24.01 -26.56 -23.04
C ILE A 370 -23.94 -25.22 -22.31
N VAL A 371 -23.47 -25.19 -21.05
CA VAL A 371 -23.33 -23.98 -20.25
C VAL A 371 -21.98 -24.01 -19.53
N ASP A 372 -21.14 -23.03 -19.81
CA ASP A 372 -19.88 -22.84 -19.09
C ASP A 372 -20.13 -22.39 -17.65
N PHE A 373 -19.36 -22.93 -16.71
CA PHE A 373 -19.53 -22.60 -15.29
C PHE A 373 -19.39 -21.09 -14.99
N PRO A 374 -18.41 -20.35 -15.56
CA PRO A 374 -18.33 -18.90 -15.39
C PRO A 374 -19.58 -18.16 -15.89
N ALA A 375 -20.13 -18.57 -17.04
CA ALA A 375 -21.33 -17.97 -17.60
C ALA A 375 -22.57 -18.19 -16.70
N PHE A 376 -22.67 -19.38 -16.10
CA PHE A 376 -23.71 -19.69 -15.13
C PHE A 376 -23.61 -18.82 -13.86
N VAL A 377 -22.43 -18.72 -13.25
CA VAL A 377 -22.21 -17.89 -12.05
C VAL A 377 -22.45 -16.41 -12.35
N GLN A 378 -22.05 -15.94 -13.53
CA GLN A 378 -22.33 -14.58 -13.98
C GLN A 378 -23.84 -14.33 -14.10
N TRP A 379 -24.58 -15.28 -14.67
CA TRP A 379 -26.03 -15.20 -14.76
C TRP A 379 -26.70 -15.16 -13.38
N ILE A 380 -26.29 -16.02 -12.43
CA ILE A 380 -26.81 -15.99 -11.05
C ILE A 380 -26.57 -14.61 -10.43
N THR A 381 -25.34 -14.11 -10.52
CA THR A 381 -24.95 -12.86 -9.89
C THR A 381 -25.74 -11.67 -10.45
N LYS A 382 -25.78 -11.53 -11.78
CA LYS A 382 -26.45 -10.40 -12.45
C LYS A 382 -27.98 -10.52 -12.43
N SER A 383 -28.50 -11.71 -12.72
CA SER A 383 -29.93 -11.89 -13.01
C SER A 383 -30.74 -12.35 -11.82
N VAL A 384 -30.13 -13.00 -10.83
CA VAL A 384 -30.82 -13.50 -9.64
C VAL A 384 -30.48 -12.64 -8.42
N MET A 385 -29.23 -12.69 -7.94
CA MET A 385 -28.85 -12.04 -6.69
C MET A 385 -29.04 -10.53 -6.73
N THR A 386 -28.55 -9.87 -7.78
CA THR A 386 -28.71 -8.42 -7.94
C THR A 386 -30.19 -8.01 -8.00
N ARG A 387 -31.06 -8.82 -8.62
CA ARG A 387 -32.51 -8.54 -8.64
C ARG A 387 -33.16 -8.73 -7.27
N VAL A 388 -32.79 -9.79 -6.54
CA VAL A 388 -33.27 -10.03 -5.18
C VAL A 388 -32.90 -8.86 -4.25
N LEU A 389 -31.64 -8.41 -4.29
CA LEU A 389 -31.16 -7.27 -3.50
C LEU A 389 -31.96 -5.99 -3.81
N ARG A 390 -32.22 -5.71 -5.09
CA ARG A 390 -33.04 -4.56 -5.50
C ARG A 390 -34.49 -4.63 -4.98
N ILE A 391 -35.10 -5.81 -4.98
CA ILE A 391 -36.46 -6.00 -4.42
C ILE A 391 -36.48 -5.69 -2.92
N GLN A 392 -35.39 -5.98 -2.21
CA GLN A 392 -35.23 -5.67 -0.79
C GLN A 392 -34.83 -4.21 -0.51
N GLY A 393 -34.72 -3.37 -1.55
CA GLY A 393 -34.35 -1.96 -1.43
C GLY A 393 -32.84 -1.69 -1.35
N TYR A 394 -31.98 -2.70 -1.55
CA TYR A 394 -30.54 -2.51 -1.62
C TYR A 394 -30.11 -2.05 -3.01
N THR A 395 -29.41 -0.92 -3.08
CA THR A 395 -28.75 -0.39 -4.29
C THR A 395 -27.29 -0.82 -4.32
N VAL A 396 -27.04 -2.13 -4.32
CA VAL A 396 -25.70 -2.72 -4.42
C VAL A 396 -25.63 -3.53 -5.71
N VAL A 397 -24.56 -3.32 -6.48
CA VAL A 397 -24.23 -4.16 -7.63
C VAL A 397 -23.15 -5.14 -7.20
N LEU A 398 -23.45 -6.43 -7.28
CA LEU A 398 -22.46 -7.46 -7.00
C LEU A 398 -21.51 -7.60 -8.21
N PRO A 399 -20.19 -7.67 -7.99
CA PRO A 399 -19.23 -7.88 -9.05
C PRO A 399 -19.49 -9.22 -9.71
N SER A 400 -19.39 -9.27 -11.03
CA SER A 400 -19.48 -10.53 -11.75
C SER A 400 -18.22 -11.36 -11.51
N PRO A 401 -18.31 -12.71 -11.62
CA PRO A 401 -17.11 -13.54 -11.65
C PRO A 401 -16.16 -13.05 -12.75
N GLY A 402 -14.94 -12.75 -12.34
CA GLY A 402 -13.84 -12.37 -13.22
C GLY A 402 -13.07 -13.56 -13.74
N GLU A 403 -11.88 -13.30 -14.28
CA GLU A 403 -10.92 -14.34 -14.67
C GLU A 403 -10.19 -14.90 -13.44
N TYR A 404 -10.15 -14.15 -12.36
CA TYR A 404 -9.54 -14.52 -11.10
C TYR A 404 -10.51 -14.47 -9.93
N ILE A 405 -10.30 -15.37 -8.98
CA ILE A 405 -10.96 -15.40 -7.67
C ILE A 405 -9.92 -15.37 -6.56
N PRO A 406 -10.31 -15.05 -5.32
CA PRO A 406 -9.39 -15.14 -4.20
C PRO A 406 -8.89 -16.57 -3.99
N ARG A 407 -7.63 -16.69 -3.57
CA ARG A 407 -7.08 -17.93 -3.01
C ARG A 407 -7.74 -18.27 -1.67
N GLU A 408 -7.55 -19.50 -1.20
CA GLU A 408 -8.10 -19.98 0.06
C GLU A 408 -7.53 -19.30 1.32
N ASP A 409 -6.33 -18.74 1.23
CA ASP A 409 -5.57 -18.11 2.32
C ASP A 409 -5.87 -16.63 2.52
N VAL A 410 -6.65 -16.01 1.62
CA VAL A 410 -7.03 -14.60 1.70
C VAL A 410 -7.89 -14.34 2.92
N ILE A 411 -7.57 -13.29 3.68
CA ILE A 411 -8.37 -12.93 4.85
C ILE A 411 -9.83 -12.59 4.45
N PRO A 412 -10.85 -13.05 5.20
CA PRO A 412 -12.25 -12.93 4.78
C PRO A 412 -12.72 -11.51 4.44
N ILE A 413 -12.14 -10.49 5.08
CA ILE A 413 -12.49 -9.08 4.84
C ILE A 413 -11.97 -8.55 3.50
N MET A 414 -10.90 -9.15 2.94
CA MET A 414 -10.33 -8.78 1.64
C MET A 414 -10.90 -9.60 0.48
N MET A 415 -11.55 -10.73 0.75
CA MET A 415 -12.21 -11.55 -0.27
C MET A 415 -13.07 -10.75 -1.28
N PRO A 416 -13.91 -9.78 -0.86
CA PRO A 416 -14.74 -9.04 -1.81
C PRO A 416 -13.93 -8.17 -2.78
N THR A 417 -12.84 -7.56 -2.32
CA THR A 417 -12.00 -6.68 -3.15
C THR A 417 -11.14 -7.50 -4.10
N VAL A 418 -10.54 -8.59 -3.63
CA VAL A 418 -9.78 -9.53 -4.47
C VAL A 418 -10.65 -10.06 -5.61
N TYR A 419 -11.86 -10.53 -5.28
CA TYR A 419 -12.82 -11.05 -6.24
C TYR A 419 -13.26 -9.99 -7.27
N ALA A 420 -13.58 -8.78 -6.80
CA ALA A 420 -14.05 -7.71 -7.68
C ALA A 420 -12.95 -7.21 -8.63
N MET A 421 -11.72 -7.02 -8.12
CA MET A 421 -10.57 -6.64 -8.94
C MET A 421 -10.20 -7.71 -9.96
N GLY A 422 -10.34 -9.00 -9.60
CA GLY A 422 -10.13 -10.14 -10.50
C GLY A 422 -11.05 -10.19 -11.73
N GLY A 423 -12.10 -9.35 -11.77
CA GLY A 423 -12.97 -9.15 -12.94
C GLY A 423 -13.03 -7.71 -13.45
N GLN A 424 -12.28 -6.78 -12.84
CA GLN A 424 -12.34 -5.36 -13.18
C GLN A 424 -11.50 -5.05 -14.42
N GLN A 425 -12.15 -5.10 -15.58
CA GLN A 425 -11.53 -4.74 -16.84
C GLN A 425 -11.18 -3.24 -16.88
N LEU A 426 -10.01 -2.93 -17.45
CA LEU A 426 -9.60 -1.56 -17.71
C LEU A 426 -10.55 -0.90 -18.73
N THR A 427 -10.88 0.36 -18.49
CA THR A 427 -11.51 1.22 -19.50
C THR A 427 -10.53 1.50 -20.65
N GLN A 428 -11.04 1.94 -21.80
CA GLN A 428 -10.17 2.33 -22.92
C GLN A 428 -9.18 3.43 -22.51
N ALA A 429 -9.64 4.46 -21.80
CA ALA A 429 -8.78 5.54 -21.32
C ALA A 429 -7.68 5.04 -20.37
N GLN A 430 -7.99 4.09 -19.48
CA GLN A 430 -6.98 3.49 -18.61
C GLN A 430 -5.96 2.66 -19.40
N ARG A 431 -6.40 1.87 -20.40
CA ARG A 431 -5.49 1.14 -21.29
C ARG A 431 -4.52 2.08 -22.00
N GLU A 432 -5.02 3.21 -22.51
CA GLU A 432 -4.20 4.24 -23.16
C GLU A 432 -3.21 4.90 -22.18
N MET A 433 -3.65 5.25 -20.97
CA MET A 433 -2.78 5.84 -19.93
C MET A 433 -1.65 4.89 -19.49
N LEU A 434 -1.95 3.59 -19.43
CA LEU A 434 -1.02 2.57 -18.98
C LEU A 434 -0.12 2.05 -20.11
N ASP A 435 -0.53 2.23 -21.37
CA ASP A 435 -0.09 1.45 -22.53
C ASP A 435 -0.10 -0.05 -22.22
N ALA A 436 -1.17 -0.47 -21.56
CA ALA A 436 -1.38 -1.84 -21.12
C ALA A 436 -1.77 -2.67 -22.35
N GLY A 437 -0.78 -3.13 -23.10
CA GLY A 437 -0.98 -3.98 -24.27
C GLY A 437 -1.66 -5.31 -23.90
N PHE A 438 -0.88 -6.34 -23.60
CA PHE A 438 -1.37 -7.67 -23.20
C PHE A 438 -1.06 -8.01 -21.73
N GLU A 439 -0.74 -6.99 -20.91
CA GLU A 439 -0.44 -7.19 -19.50
C GLU A 439 -1.70 -7.64 -18.73
N ASP A 440 -1.53 -8.61 -17.83
CA ASP A 440 -2.60 -9.05 -16.95
C ASP A 440 -2.78 -8.07 -15.78
N TRP A 441 -3.86 -7.30 -15.85
CA TRP A 441 -4.26 -6.33 -14.82
C TRP A 441 -5.30 -6.89 -13.84
N LEU A 442 -5.69 -8.16 -13.96
CA LEU A 442 -6.71 -8.76 -13.12
C LEU A 442 -6.12 -9.47 -11.89
N GLN A 443 -4.90 -10.02 -12.00
CA GLN A 443 -4.17 -10.49 -10.82
C GLN A 443 -3.92 -9.33 -9.84
N ASN A 444 -4.19 -9.55 -8.56
CA ASN A 444 -4.10 -8.53 -7.53
C ASN A 444 -3.88 -9.15 -6.14
N ASP A 445 -3.37 -8.36 -5.21
CA ASP A 445 -3.18 -8.72 -3.80
C ASP A 445 -4.40 -8.36 -2.92
N GLY A 446 -5.51 -7.93 -3.53
CA GLY A 446 -6.72 -7.46 -2.88
C GLY A 446 -6.87 -5.94 -2.79
N ILE A 447 -5.82 -5.18 -3.04
CA ILE A 447 -5.84 -3.70 -3.04
C ILE A 447 -5.17 -3.13 -4.28
N VAL A 448 -4.11 -3.76 -4.79
CA VAL A 448 -3.30 -3.30 -5.90
C VAL A 448 -3.18 -4.40 -6.97
N ASN A 449 -3.31 -4.01 -8.24
CA ASN A 449 -3.09 -4.92 -9.35
C ASN A 449 -1.60 -5.27 -9.43
N THR A 450 -1.27 -6.55 -9.57
CA THR A 450 0.11 -7.07 -9.58
C THR A 450 0.97 -6.37 -10.63
N ALA A 451 0.41 -6.10 -11.82
CA ALA A 451 1.07 -5.39 -12.92
C ALA A 451 1.48 -3.93 -12.61
N SER A 452 0.95 -3.36 -11.51
CA SER A 452 1.25 -2.00 -11.06
C SER A 452 2.48 -1.94 -10.14
N MET A 453 2.85 -3.06 -9.51
CA MET A 453 3.85 -3.12 -8.44
C MET A 453 5.33 -3.09 -8.84
N PRO A 454 5.76 -3.56 -10.03
CA PRO A 454 7.19 -3.63 -10.35
C PRO A 454 7.91 -2.29 -10.35
N GLY A 455 7.20 -1.18 -10.60
CA GLY A 455 7.77 0.16 -10.61
C GLY A 455 7.12 1.07 -11.64
N PRO A 456 7.52 2.35 -11.68
CA PRO A 456 7.08 3.28 -12.71
C PRO A 456 7.51 2.79 -14.10
N ARG A 457 6.71 3.12 -15.12
CA ARG A 457 6.94 2.64 -16.49
C ARG A 457 8.32 3.05 -16.99
N GLY A 458 9.03 2.11 -17.63
CA GLY A 458 10.34 2.34 -18.24
C GLY A 458 11.51 2.43 -17.25
N SER A 459 11.27 2.16 -15.97
CA SER A 459 12.28 2.24 -14.90
C SER A 459 12.47 0.94 -14.14
N VAL A 460 12.15 -0.21 -14.76
CA VAL A 460 12.15 -1.53 -14.11
C VAL A 460 13.04 -2.51 -14.86
N ARG A 461 13.83 -3.30 -14.12
CA ARG A 461 14.53 -4.49 -14.59
C ARG A 461 14.26 -5.66 -13.65
N ASN A 462 14.14 -6.86 -14.20
CA ASN A 462 14.10 -8.06 -13.37
C ASN A 462 15.44 -8.25 -12.65
N VAL A 463 15.41 -8.59 -11.36
CA VAL A 463 16.61 -8.76 -10.53
C VAL A 463 17.55 -9.86 -11.05
N GLY A 464 17.02 -10.86 -11.75
CA GLY A 464 17.81 -11.91 -12.40
C GLY A 464 18.69 -11.41 -13.55
N SER A 465 18.50 -10.17 -14.01
CA SER A 465 19.40 -9.48 -14.94
C SER A 465 20.48 -8.65 -14.25
N LEU A 466 20.52 -8.63 -12.91
CA LEU A 466 21.58 -7.97 -12.15
C LEU A 466 22.91 -8.69 -12.45
N PRO A 467 23.94 -7.97 -12.95
CA PRO A 467 25.17 -8.61 -13.41
C PRO A 467 25.97 -9.23 -12.27
N ASP A 468 25.99 -8.56 -11.12
CA ASP A 468 26.72 -8.93 -9.91
C ASP A 468 26.18 -8.10 -8.71
N VAL A 469 26.62 -8.43 -7.49
CA VAL A 469 26.19 -7.77 -6.24
C VAL A 469 27.11 -6.61 -5.80
N ASP A 470 28.10 -6.20 -6.60
CA ASP A 470 28.94 -5.04 -6.29
C ASP A 470 28.18 -3.72 -6.54
N PHE A 471 27.43 -3.23 -5.56
CA PHE A 471 26.66 -2.00 -5.68
C PHE A 471 27.52 -0.73 -5.79
N SER A 472 28.86 -0.83 -5.76
CA SER A 472 29.76 0.26 -6.18
C SER A 472 29.70 0.56 -7.67
N SER A 473 29.45 -0.50 -8.46
CA SER A 473 29.57 -0.44 -9.90
C SER A 473 28.48 0.43 -10.51
N PRO A 474 28.79 1.25 -11.53
CA PRO A 474 27.79 2.06 -12.23
C PRO A 474 26.64 1.23 -12.81
N GLY A 475 25.48 1.85 -12.99
CA GLY A 475 24.34 1.25 -13.69
C GLY A 475 23.39 0.41 -12.81
N LYS A 476 23.55 0.45 -11.48
CA LYS A 476 22.66 -0.21 -10.51
C LYS A 476 21.70 0.73 -9.78
N ARG A 477 21.92 2.04 -9.90
CA ARG A 477 20.99 3.10 -9.48
C ARG A 477 20.08 3.49 -10.64
N ASP A 478 19.13 4.38 -10.38
CA ASP A 478 18.20 4.90 -11.39
C ASP A 478 17.25 3.85 -11.98
N ILE A 479 17.08 2.72 -11.29
CA ILE A 479 16.26 1.61 -11.78
C ILE A 479 15.72 0.78 -10.63
N TYR A 480 14.46 0.37 -10.73
CA TYR A 480 13.85 -0.62 -9.86
C TYR A 480 14.32 -2.02 -10.27
N TRP A 481 15.09 -2.65 -9.40
CA TRP A 481 15.38 -4.08 -9.46
C TRP A 481 14.17 -4.83 -8.89
N HIS A 482 13.33 -5.32 -9.80
CA HIS A 482 12.13 -6.07 -9.46
C HIS A 482 12.50 -7.48 -9.03
N LEU A 483 12.23 -7.77 -7.76
CA LEU A 483 12.58 -9.02 -7.09
C LEU A 483 11.72 -10.19 -7.57
N GLY A 484 10.58 -9.93 -8.20
CA GLY A 484 9.63 -10.94 -8.65
C GLY A 484 8.28 -10.79 -7.97
N VAL A 485 7.47 -11.83 -8.10
CA VAL A 485 6.10 -11.87 -7.58
C VAL A 485 6.02 -12.93 -6.49
N ASN A 486 5.38 -12.64 -5.36
CA ASN A 486 5.03 -13.64 -4.37
C ASN A 486 3.53 -13.96 -4.46
N ASP A 487 3.23 -15.26 -4.45
CA ASP A 487 1.90 -15.81 -4.60
C ASP A 487 1.43 -16.50 -3.31
N THR A 488 1.91 -16.04 -2.15
CA THR A 488 1.54 -16.56 -0.83
C THR A 488 1.12 -15.48 0.17
N MET A 489 1.19 -14.21 -0.23
CA MET A 489 0.83 -13.07 0.62
C MET A 489 -0.20 -12.19 -0.09
N ASP A 490 -1.25 -11.81 0.62
CA ASP A 490 -2.14 -10.70 0.26
C ASP A 490 -1.60 -9.35 0.77
N HIS A 491 -2.28 -8.25 0.44
CA HIS A 491 -1.82 -6.90 0.80
C HIS A 491 -1.71 -6.66 2.32
N ALA A 492 -2.51 -7.36 3.13
CA ALA A 492 -2.45 -7.27 4.58
C ALA A 492 -1.32 -8.13 5.15
N ASP A 493 -1.02 -9.26 4.50
CA ASP A 493 0.10 -10.13 4.87
C ASP A 493 1.45 -9.44 4.77
N GLU A 494 1.64 -8.54 3.78
CA GLU A 494 2.87 -7.76 3.58
C GLU A 494 3.29 -6.96 4.83
N ILE A 495 2.33 -6.61 5.67
CA ILE A 495 2.48 -5.81 6.88
C ILE A 495 1.91 -6.49 8.12
N GLY A 496 1.58 -7.77 8.03
CA GLY A 496 1.28 -8.60 9.19
C GLY A 496 -0.07 -8.38 9.87
N ILE A 497 -1.04 -7.83 9.16
CA ILE A 497 -2.38 -7.56 9.69
C ILE A 497 -3.27 -8.82 9.55
N PHE A 498 -3.59 -9.44 10.69
CA PHE A 498 -4.46 -10.64 10.78
C PHE A 498 -3.96 -11.88 10.00
N ILE A 499 -2.66 -12.15 10.09
CA ILE A 499 -1.98 -13.19 9.32
C ILE A 499 -1.94 -14.55 10.03
N GLU A 500 -1.83 -15.62 9.24
CA GLU A 500 -1.52 -16.96 9.75
C GLU A 500 -0.06 -17.09 10.21
N ARG A 501 0.23 -18.11 11.03
CA ARG A 501 1.56 -18.30 11.63
C ARG A 501 2.67 -18.53 10.61
N ASP A 502 2.43 -19.27 9.54
CA ASP A 502 3.46 -19.54 8.54
C ASP A 502 3.73 -18.29 7.68
N THR A 503 2.67 -17.57 7.29
CA THR A 503 2.76 -16.26 6.62
C THR A 503 3.51 -15.24 7.48
N SER A 504 3.30 -15.26 8.79
CA SER A 504 4.05 -14.47 9.76
C SER A 504 5.56 -14.71 9.72
N VAL A 505 6.00 -15.97 9.64
CA VAL A 505 7.43 -16.30 9.56
C VAL A 505 8.02 -15.81 8.24
N ALA A 506 7.29 -16.00 7.14
CA ALA A 506 7.69 -15.51 5.83
C ALA A 506 7.82 -13.97 5.80
N MET A 507 6.87 -13.25 6.41
CA MET A 507 6.91 -11.79 6.54
C MET A 507 8.13 -11.33 7.37
N GLN A 508 8.38 -11.94 8.53
CA GLN A 508 9.54 -11.60 9.35
C GLN A 508 10.86 -11.81 8.58
N ASN A 509 10.98 -12.93 7.86
CA ASN A 509 12.15 -13.20 7.01
C ASN A 509 12.26 -12.19 5.86
N MET A 510 11.14 -11.78 5.25
CA MET A 510 11.11 -10.72 4.23
C MET A 510 11.72 -9.42 4.77
N TYR A 511 11.25 -8.92 5.92
CA TYR A 511 11.80 -7.68 6.51
C TYR A 511 13.27 -7.82 6.93
N LEU A 512 13.68 -8.97 7.46
CA LEU A 512 15.08 -9.24 7.80
C LEU A 512 15.97 -9.19 6.54
N ASN A 513 15.57 -9.85 5.45
CA ASN A 513 16.31 -9.81 4.19
C ASN A 513 16.33 -8.40 3.57
N ILE A 514 15.21 -7.66 3.65
CA ILE A 514 15.11 -6.26 3.19
C ILE A 514 16.02 -5.35 4.01
N ALA A 515 16.26 -5.62 5.30
CA ALA A 515 17.18 -4.83 6.12
C ALA A 515 18.66 -5.13 5.80
N THR A 516 18.97 -6.30 5.24
CA THR A 516 20.32 -6.68 4.80
C THR A 516 20.72 -6.01 3.48
N LEU A 517 19.81 -5.89 2.49
CA LEU A 517 20.13 -5.26 1.20
C LEU A 517 20.78 -3.86 1.32
N PRO A 518 20.27 -2.92 2.15
CA PRO A 518 20.69 -1.54 2.15
C PRO A 518 21.93 -1.28 2.99
N THR A 519 22.16 -2.08 4.02
CA THR A 519 23.26 -1.90 4.97
C THR A 519 24.63 -2.11 4.32
N GLU A 520 24.73 -2.90 3.25
CA GLU A 520 25.99 -3.12 2.52
C GLU A 520 26.23 -2.16 1.36
N ILE A 521 25.22 -1.38 0.97
CA ILE A 521 25.30 -0.47 -0.18
C ILE A 521 26.16 0.79 0.12
N ARG A 522 26.43 1.10 1.40
CA ARG A 522 27.23 2.28 1.79
C ARG A 522 28.73 2.08 1.65
N PHE A 523 29.24 0.85 1.79
CA PHE A 523 30.69 0.59 1.92
C PHE A 523 31.50 1.10 0.71
N TYR A 524 30.86 1.20 -0.45
CA TYR A 524 31.54 1.54 -1.68
C TYR A 524 31.38 3.00 -2.15
N GLY A 525 30.47 3.76 -1.56
CA GLY A 525 30.29 5.18 -1.90
C GLY A 525 31.41 6.11 -1.42
N ARG A 526 32.24 5.66 -0.47
CA ARG A 526 33.38 6.44 0.07
C ARG A 526 34.67 6.29 -0.74
N MET A 527 34.86 5.22 -1.50
CA MET A 527 36.13 4.97 -2.19
C MET A 527 36.41 5.91 -3.37
N SER A 528 35.44 6.68 -3.87
CA SER A 528 35.65 7.57 -5.03
C SER A 528 36.12 8.99 -4.69
N LYS A 529 36.24 9.38 -3.40
CA LYS A 529 36.62 10.76 -3.01
C LYS A 529 38.03 10.93 -2.44
N HIS A 530 38.82 9.88 -2.24
CA HIS A 530 40.21 9.99 -1.77
C HIS A 530 41.19 9.38 -2.76
N GLY A 531 41.22 9.96 -3.96
CA GLY A 531 42.35 9.87 -4.87
C GLY A 531 43.39 10.94 -4.56
N GLN A 532 43.88 11.03 -3.33
CA GLN A 532 45.16 11.67 -3.00
C GLN A 532 45.83 10.86 -1.88
N ALA A 533 46.89 10.16 -2.26
CA ALA A 533 47.78 9.49 -1.34
C ALA A 533 48.59 10.57 -0.58
N GLU A 534 48.33 10.73 0.71
CA GLU A 534 49.34 11.28 1.61
C GLU A 534 50.29 10.13 1.98
N GLN A 535 51.49 10.15 1.38
CA GLN A 535 52.63 9.42 1.89
C GLN A 535 52.97 9.98 3.28
N ILE A 536 52.79 9.15 4.30
CA ILE A 536 53.46 9.32 5.59
C ILE A 536 54.69 8.42 5.55
N GLU A 537 55.86 9.00 5.28
CA GLU A 537 57.15 8.41 5.63
C GLU A 537 57.61 8.98 6.98
N TRP A 538 58.24 8.12 7.77
CA TRP A 538 58.81 8.39 9.10
C TRP A 538 59.90 9.46 9.10
#